data_AF-A0A5C5VXW6-F1
#
_entry.id   AF-A0A5C5VXW6-F1
#
_cell.length_a   1.000
_cell.length_b   1.000
_cell.length_c   1.000
_cell.angle_alpha   90.00
_cell.angle_beta   90.00
_cell.angle_gamma   90.00
#
_symmetry.space_group_name_H-M   'P 1'
#
loop_
_entity.id
_entity.type
_entity.pdbx_description
1 polymer ?
#
loop_
_entity_poly.entity_id
_entity_poly.type
_entity_poly.pdbx_seq_one_letter_code
_entity_poly.pdbx_strand_id
1 'polypeptide(L)'
;MKHMPFPSNQNPLPKLTEERSLDAPWKRAAPTEPPPMMFQVRFRDGQIISYAYADLRETRLRDAGCLQLCLLGIEKYHVTIEGRHLTELNTLIGAGKIKSLDELGPRTFDRPESAPSIDSIHVETLTGPSP
;
A
#
# COMPACT_ATOMS: atom_id res chain seq x y z
N MET A 1 25.77 -55.26 25.30
CA MET A 1 24.74 -54.24 25.03
C MET A 1 25.04 -53.62 23.67
N LYS A 2 24.21 -53.90 22.65
CA LYS A 2 24.42 -53.47 21.25
C LYS A 2 24.00 -52.00 21.12
N HIS A 3 24.95 -51.11 20.82
CA HIS A 3 24.69 -49.71 20.54
C HIS A 3 24.29 -49.59 19.06
N MET A 4 23.01 -49.33 18.78
CA MET A 4 22.57 -48.98 17.42
C MET A 4 22.67 -47.46 17.24
N PRO A 5 23.29 -46.93 16.17
CA PRO A 5 23.20 -45.52 15.85
C PRO A 5 21.87 -45.22 15.15
N PHE A 6 21.11 -44.27 15.69
CA PHE A 6 19.96 -43.69 15.00
C PHE A 6 20.45 -42.90 13.76
N PRO A 7 19.86 -43.06 12.57
CA PRO A 7 20.16 -42.21 11.43
C PRO A 7 19.55 -40.82 11.65
N SER A 8 20.40 -39.79 11.62
CA SER A 8 20.00 -38.39 11.67
C SER A 8 19.31 -38.02 10.36
N ASN A 9 17.97 -38.01 10.34
CA ASN A 9 17.21 -37.44 9.24
C ASN A 9 17.26 -35.91 9.32
N GLN A 10 18.32 -35.31 8.78
CA GLN A 10 18.32 -33.88 8.44
C GLN A 10 17.51 -33.69 7.16
N ASN A 11 16.18 -33.61 7.30
CA ASN A 11 15.39 -32.91 6.31
C ASN A 11 15.63 -31.41 6.52
N PRO A 12 16.21 -30.67 5.55
CA PRO A 12 16.10 -29.21 5.60
C PRO A 12 14.62 -28.88 5.51
N LEU A 13 14.06 -28.34 6.60
CA LEU A 13 12.75 -27.70 6.57
C LEU A 13 12.77 -26.69 5.42
N PRO A 14 11.82 -26.72 4.47
CA PRO A 14 11.70 -25.63 3.53
C PRO A 14 11.54 -24.36 4.37
N LYS A 15 12.38 -23.36 4.13
CA LYS A 15 12.22 -22.00 4.67
C LYS A 15 10.93 -21.41 4.11
N LEU A 16 9.80 -21.86 4.66
CA LEU A 16 8.46 -21.38 4.39
C LEU A 16 8.12 -20.34 5.46
N THR A 17 8.91 -19.28 5.49
CA THR A 17 8.51 -18.02 6.12
C THR A 17 9.44 -16.95 5.56
N GLU A 18 9.13 -16.47 4.36
CA GLU A 18 9.23 -15.03 4.18
C GLU A 18 8.33 -14.46 5.26
N GLU A 19 8.94 -14.01 6.36
CA GLU A 19 8.33 -13.05 7.24
C GLU A 19 7.90 -11.90 6.32
N ARG A 20 6.62 -11.91 5.90
CA ARG A 20 6.01 -10.75 5.28
C ARG A 20 6.13 -9.68 6.35
N SER A 21 7.15 -8.84 6.20
CA SER A 21 7.35 -7.69 7.07
C SER A 21 5.98 -7.05 7.29
N LEU A 22 5.70 -6.69 8.53
CA LEU A 22 4.56 -5.86 8.94
C LEU A 22 4.67 -4.43 8.36
N ASP A 23 5.28 -4.31 7.19
CA ASP A 23 5.52 -3.10 6.47
C ASP A 23 4.17 -2.52 6.06
N ALA A 24 4.12 -1.19 6.13
CA ALA A 24 2.96 -0.46 5.68
C ALA A 24 2.62 -0.83 4.23
N PRO A 25 1.33 -0.81 3.85
CA PRO A 25 0.89 -1.12 2.48
C PRO A 25 1.26 -0.02 1.47
N TRP A 26 2.38 0.67 1.68
CA TRP A 26 2.90 1.66 0.77
C TRP A 26 4.43 1.63 0.77
N LYS A 27 5.01 1.81 -0.42
CA LYS A 27 6.45 1.87 -0.62
C LYS A 27 6.89 3.33 -0.73
N ARG A 28 7.91 3.69 0.05
CA ARG A 28 8.50 5.02 0.06
C ARG A 28 9.65 5.10 -0.94
N ALA A 29 9.90 6.30 -1.45
CA ALA A 29 11.17 6.61 -2.08
C ALA A 29 12.29 6.61 -1.02
N ALA A 30 13.45 6.08 -1.38
CA ALA A 30 14.61 6.11 -0.49
C ALA A 30 15.14 7.54 -0.35
N PRO A 31 15.74 7.92 0.79
CA PRO A 31 16.26 9.29 0.99
C PRO A 31 17.32 9.71 -0.03
N THR A 32 18.02 8.75 -0.62
CA THR A 32 19.09 8.95 -1.62
C THR A 32 18.57 8.98 -3.06
N GLU A 33 17.30 8.64 -3.28
CA GLU A 33 16.68 8.64 -4.59
C GLU A 33 16.06 10.00 -4.91
N PRO A 34 16.00 10.39 -6.18
CA PRO A 34 15.22 11.56 -6.58
C PRO A 34 13.73 11.36 -6.23
N PRO A 35 12.99 12.44 -5.93
CA PRO A 35 11.56 12.35 -5.68
C PRO A 35 10.82 11.70 -6.86
N PRO A 36 9.90 10.76 -6.61
CA PRO A 36 9.09 10.15 -7.64
C PRO A 36 8.25 11.20 -8.37
N MET A 37 8.22 11.12 -9.71
CA MET A 37 7.33 11.95 -10.53
C MET A 37 5.88 11.43 -10.51
N MET A 38 5.71 10.13 -10.28
CA MET A 38 4.43 9.45 -10.25
C MET A 38 4.37 8.47 -9.08
N PHE A 39 3.17 8.18 -8.60
CA PHE A 39 2.90 7.10 -7.66
C PHE A 39 1.90 6.11 -8.24
N GLN A 40 2.05 4.85 -7.85
CA GLN A 40 1.21 3.74 -8.31
C GLN A 40 0.18 3.35 -7.26
N VAL A 41 -1.06 3.16 -7.68
CA VAL A 41 -2.14 2.56 -6.91
C VAL A 41 -2.33 1.14 -7.44
N ARG A 42 -2.14 0.15 -6.58
CA ARG A 42 -2.27 -1.27 -6.93
C ARG A 42 -3.48 -1.83 -6.24
N PHE A 43 -4.45 -2.25 -7.03
CA PHE A 43 -5.71 -2.80 -6.58
C PHE A 43 -5.59 -4.30 -6.35
N ARG A 44 -6.50 -4.83 -5.54
CA ARG A 44 -6.49 -6.26 -5.19
C ARG A 44 -6.75 -7.19 -6.38
N ASP A 45 -7.46 -6.70 -7.39
CA ASP A 45 -7.75 -7.43 -8.64
C ASP A 45 -6.54 -7.52 -9.59
N GLY A 46 -5.40 -6.91 -9.21
CA GLY A 46 -4.18 -6.87 -10.01
C GLY A 46 -4.07 -5.64 -10.91
N GLN A 47 -5.09 -4.77 -10.95
CA GLN A 47 -5.01 -3.51 -11.68
C GLN A 47 -3.97 -2.57 -11.04
N ILE A 48 -3.21 -1.87 -11.88
CA ILE A 48 -2.25 -0.86 -11.45
C ILE A 48 -2.54 0.44 -12.20
N ILE A 49 -2.86 1.50 -11.46
CA ILE A 49 -3.05 2.84 -12.03
C ILE A 49 -1.90 3.74 -11.54
N SER A 50 -1.33 4.53 -12.43
CA SER A 50 -0.27 5.49 -12.09
C SER A 50 -0.80 6.91 -12.17
N TYR A 51 -0.50 7.72 -11.15
CA TYR A 51 -0.88 9.13 -11.10
C TYR A 51 0.36 10.00 -10.98
N ALA A 52 0.36 11.13 -11.69
CA ALA A 52 1.42 12.11 -11.58
C ALA A 52 1.27 12.92 -10.29
N TYR A 53 2.37 13.14 -9.59
CA TYR A 53 2.38 14.04 -8.43
C TYR A 53 2.05 15.49 -8.81
N ALA A 54 2.35 15.89 -10.05
CA ALA A 54 2.02 17.21 -10.57
C ALA A 54 0.50 17.48 -10.62
N ASP A 55 -0.32 16.43 -10.65
CA ASP A 55 -1.78 16.52 -10.67
C ASP A 55 -2.38 16.54 -9.26
N LEU A 56 -1.63 16.12 -8.24
CA LEU A 56 -2.10 16.12 -6.85
C LEU A 56 -2.22 17.56 -6.35
N ARG A 57 -3.46 17.99 -6.07
CA ARG A 57 -3.74 19.35 -5.59
C ARG A 57 -4.06 19.40 -4.12
N GLU A 58 -4.69 18.35 -3.59
CA GLU A 58 -5.13 18.34 -2.22
C GLU A 58 -5.16 16.91 -1.68
N THR A 59 -4.80 16.78 -0.41
CA THR A 59 -4.95 15.55 0.38
C THR A 59 -5.80 15.86 1.59
N ARG A 60 -6.92 15.15 1.75
CA ARG A 60 -7.86 15.35 2.85
C ARG A 60 -7.93 14.09 3.69
N LEU A 61 -7.42 14.16 4.92
CA LEU A 61 -7.63 13.12 5.90
C LEU A 61 -8.97 13.39 6.61
N ARG A 62 -9.97 12.54 6.36
CA ARG A 62 -11.30 12.60 6.96
C ARG A 62 -11.38 11.51 8.04
N ASP A 63 -11.20 11.91 9.30
CA ASP A 63 -11.18 11.02 10.47
C ASP A 63 -10.16 9.86 10.39
N ALA A 64 -10.17 8.96 11.38
CA ALA A 64 -9.12 7.96 11.62
C ALA A 64 -9.02 6.81 10.58
N GLY A 65 -9.71 6.90 9.43
CA GLY A 65 -9.72 5.80 8.46
C GLY A 65 -10.06 6.15 7.03
N CYS A 66 -10.13 7.43 6.64
CA CYS A 66 -10.39 7.82 5.26
C CYS A 66 -9.41 8.92 4.82
N LEU A 67 -8.68 8.67 3.72
CA LEU A 67 -7.81 9.62 3.06
C LEU A 67 -8.30 9.84 1.63
N GLN A 68 -8.59 11.08 1.27
CA GLN A 68 -9.01 11.45 -0.08
C GLN A 68 -7.88 12.24 -0.76
N LEU A 69 -7.52 11.82 -1.97
CA LEU A 69 -6.59 12.51 -2.86
C LEU A 69 -7.37 13.17 -3.98
N CYS A 70 -7.19 14.48 -4.15
CA CYS A 70 -7.77 15.24 -5.25
C CYS A 70 -6.71 15.44 -6.34
N LEU A 71 -6.86 14.72 -7.45
CA LEU A 71 -5.97 14.79 -8.60
C LEU A 71 -6.67 15.62 -9.69
N LEU A 72 -6.14 16.79 -10.02
CA LEU A 72 -6.74 17.74 -10.96
C LEU A 72 -5.82 17.96 -12.17
N GLY A 73 -5.56 16.87 -12.90
CA GLY A 73 -4.87 16.89 -14.18
C GLY A 73 -5.83 17.20 -15.34
N ILE A 74 -5.52 16.65 -16.53
CA ILE A 74 -6.43 16.69 -17.69
C ILE A 74 -7.76 16.03 -17.33
N GLU A 75 -7.67 14.84 -16.72
CA GLU A 75 -8.79 14.17 -16.08
C GLU A 75 -8.72 14.43 -14.57
N LYS A 76 -9.88 14.67 -13.97
CA LYS A 76 -10.01 14.95 -12.54
C LYS A 76 -10.46 13.69 -11.83
N TYR A 77 -9.77 13.34 -10.75
CA TYR A 77 -10.07 12.16 -9.95
C TYR A 77 -10.18 12.52 -8.47
N HIS A 78 -11.12 11.86 -7.80
CA HIS A 78 -11.03 11.62 -6.37
C HIS A 78 -10.58 10.18 -6.15
N VAL A 79 -9.43 10.01 -5.50
CA VAL A 79 -8.97 8.70 -5.02
C VAL A 79 -9.23 8.66 -3.53
N THR A 80 -10.20 7.85 -3.12
CA THR A 80 -10.55 7.62 -1.71
C THR A 80 -9.87 6.34 -1.25
N ILE A 81 -9.11 6.44 -0.18
CA ILE A 81 -8.36 5.35 0.46
C ILE A 81 -8.96 5.14 1.84
N GLU A 82 -9.53 3.97 2.09
CA GLU A 82 -10.06 3.61 3.40
C GLU A 82 -9.12 2.63 4.11
N GLY A 83 -8.95 2.78 5.41
CA GLY A 83 -8.01 1.95 6.16
C GLY A 83 -7.74 2.43 7.57
N ARG A 84 -6.51 2.20 8.06
CA ARG A 84 -6.09 2.56 9.42
C ARG A 84 -4.70 3.17 9.44
N HIS A 85 -4.47 4.07 10.41
CA HIS A 85 -3.19 4.74 10.63
C HIS A 85 -2.67 5.45 9.36
N LEU A 86 -3.58 6.10 8.62
CA LEU A 86 -3.29 6.74 7.33
C LEU A 86 -2.58 8.10 7.45
N THR A 87 -2.35 8.61 8.67
CA THR A 87 -1.69 9.90 8.90
C THR A 87 -0.32 9.95 8.26
N GLU A 88 0.47 8.88 8.42
CA GLU A 88 1.81 8.81 7.83
C GLU A 88 1.74 8.76 6.29
N LEU A 89 0.80 7.99 5.74
CA LEU A 89 0.56 7.95 4.30
C LEU A 89 0.21 9.34 3.76
N ASN A 90 -0.69 10.08 4.43
CA ASN A 90 -1.06 11.44 4.05
C ASN A 90 0.17 12.37 4.02
N THR A 91 1.02 12.33 5.05
CA THR A 91 2.26 13.12 5.09
C THR A 91 3.22 12.74 3.97
N LEU A 92 3.41 11.44 3.71
CA LEU A 92 4.33 10.96 2.69
C LEU A 92 3.85 11.28 1.27
N ILE A 93 2.54 11.16 1.02
CA ILE A 93 1.94 11.52 -0.27
C ILE A 93 2.05 13.03 -0.49
N GLY A 94 1.68 13.85 0.49
CA GLY A 94 1.79 15.31 0.38
C GLY A 94 3.23 15.78 0.16
N ALA A 95 4.22 15.03 0.64
CA ALA A 95 5.64 15.30 0.44
C ALA A 95 6.22 14.71 -0.86
N GLY A 96 5.43 14.03 -1.69
CA GLY A 96 5.91 13.41 -2.92
C GLY A 96 6.87 12.23 -2.69
N LYS A 97 6.66 11.45 -1.62
CA LYS A 97 7.59 10.38 -1.20
C LYS A 97 7.06 8.95 -1.35
N ILE A 98 5.87 8.75 -1.92
CA ILE A 98 5.31 7.43 -2.16
C ILE A 98 5.58 6.99 -3.61
N LYS A 99 6.06 5.76 -3.76
CA LYS A 99 6.22 5.10 -5.07
C LYS A 99 5.00 4.26 -5.42
N SER A 100 4.51 3.49 -4.46
CA SER A 100 3.32 2.67 -4.65
C SER A 100 2.53 2.53 -3.36
N LEU A 101 1.24 2.28 -3.48
CA LEU A 101 0.34 1.88 -2.42
C LEU A 101 -0.48 0.68 -2.88
N ASP A 102 -0.66 -0.28 -1.98
CA ASP A 102 -1.18 -1.60 -2.26
C ASP A 102 -2.48 -1.82 -1.47
N GLU A 103 -3.59 -2.02 -2.17
CA GLU A 103 -4.87 -2.39 -1.57
C GLU A 103 -4.79 -3.82 -1.04
N LEU A 104 -5.01 -3.99 0.27
CA LEU A 104 -4.90 -5.30 0.92
C LEU A 104 -6.24 -6.04 0.95
N GLY A 105 -7.35 -5.30 0.89
CA GLY A 105 -8.69 -5.83 1.08
C GLY A 105 -9.12 -5.90 2.55
N PRO A 106 -10.25 -6.57 2.83
CA PRO A 106 -10.86 -6.58 4.15
C PRO A 106 -9.95 -7.23 5.20
N ARG A 107 -10.18 -6.84 6.45
CA ARG A 107 -9.38 -7.23 7.62
C ARG A 107 -9.19 -8.74 7.68
N THR A 108 -7.93 -9.14 7.80
CA THR A 108 -7.51 -10.51 8.12
C THR A 108 -6.97 -10.53 9.55
N PHE A 109 -7.19 -11.63 10.27
CA PHE A 109 -6.70 -11.80 11.64
C PHE A 109 -5.17 -11.81 11.76
N ASP A 110 -4.48 -11.91 10.62
CA ASP A 110 -3.02 -12.00 10.53
C ASP A 110 -2.31 -10.66 10.77
N ARG A 111 -3.04 -9.53 10.81
CA ARG A 111 -2.44 -8.20 11.00
C ARG A 111 -2.81 -7.57 12.35
N PRO A 112 -1.82 -7.06 13.11
CA PRO A 112 -2.08 -6.31 14.34
C PRO A 112 -3.01 -5.11 14.12
N GLU A 113 -3.76 -4.74 15.16
CA GLU A 113 -4.66 -3.58 15.09
C GLU A 113 -3.90 -2.24 14.98
N SER A 114 -2.71 -2.19 15.57
CA SER A 114 -1.80 -1.04 15.50
C SER A 114 -1.09 -0.90 14.14
N ALA A 115 -1.17 -1.91 13.27
CA ALA A 115 -0.48 -1.87 11.99
C ALA A 115 -1.28 -1.05 10.95
N PRO A 116 -0.60 -0.19 10.16
CA PRO A 116 -1.26 0.51 9.07
C PRO A 116 -1.85 -0.45 8.04
N SER A 117 -3.05 -0.13 7.53
CA SER A 117 -3.75 -0.93 6.53
C SER A 117 -4.47 -0.04 5.52
N ILE A 118 -4.57 -0.53 4.28
CA ILE A 118 -5.45 0.00 3.24
C ILE A 118 -6.45 -1.10 2.93
N ASP A 119 -7.67 -0.90 3.40
CA ASP A 119 -8.75 -1.88 3.37
C ASP A 119 -9.45 -1.84 2.01
N SER A 120 -9.64 -0.64 1.44
CA SER A 120 -10.20 -0.42 0.11
C SER A 120 -9.63 0.83 -0.55
N ILE A 121 -9.65 0.86 -1.89
CA ILE A 121 -9.35 2.06 -2.68
C ILE A 121 -10.43 2.26 -3.74
N HIS A 122 -11.01 3.45 -3.77
CA HIS A 122 -12.04 3.84 -4.73
C HIS A 122 -11.57 5.03 -5.56
N VAL A 123 -11.73 4.93 -6.88
CA VAL A 123 -11.38 6.00 -7.82
C VAL A 123 -12.67 6.49 -8.48
N GLU A 124 -12.95 7.78 -8.31
CA GLU A 124 -14.08 8.46 -8.93
C GLU A 124 -13.54 9.48 -9.95
N THR A 125 -14.01 9.38 -11.20
CA THR A 125 -13.70 10.36 -12.26
C THR A 125 -14.68 11.52 -12.18
N LEU A 126 -14.18 12.72 -11.91
CA LEU A 126 -14.98 13.95 -11.76
C LEU A 126 -15.18 14.70 -13.07
N THR A 127 -14.33 14.43 -14.07
CA THR A 127 -14.50 14.92 -15.44
C THR A 127 -14.20 13.78 -16.40
N GLY A 128 -15.26 13.16 -16.92
CA GLY A 128 -15.22 12.28 -18.10
C GLY A 128 -16.28 12.76 -19.11
N PRO A 129 -16.30 12.27 -20.36
CA PRO A 129 -17.43 12.52 -21.24
C PRO A 129 -18.71 12.05 -20.52
N SER A 130 -19.76 12.87 -20.57
CA SER A 130 -21.11 12.40 -20.21
C SER A 130 -21.36 11.08 -20.93
N PRO A 131 -21.97 10.07 -20.27
CA PRO A 131 -22.48 8.92 -20.99
C PRO A 131 -23.43 9.36 -22.12
#